data_AF-A0A146KJ03-F1
#
_entry.id   AF-A0A146KJ03-F1
#
_cell.length_a   1.000
_cell.length_b   1.000
_cell.length_c   1.000
_cell.angle_alpha   90.00
_cell.angle_beta   90.00
_cell.angle_gamma   90.00
#
_symmetry.space_group_name_H-M   'P 1'
#
loop_
_entity.id
_entity.type
_entity.pdbx_description
1 polymer ?
#
loop_
_entity_poly.entity_id
_entity_poly.type
_entity_poly.pdbx_seq_one_letter_code
_entity_poly.pdbx_strand_id
1 'polypeptide(L)'
;SYFCAYCGKVCKQPRTLLRHQKSRHFRCQEQNTKQCRHIFDNLQALKQHYRRLHGGLQRVPHASTQCDSLDIIGMLGVTDMMKERQNKWLKQRTGKNYRYVEPNQEQPKSIEKID
;
A
#
# COMPACT_ATOMS: atom_id res chain seq x y z
N SER A 1 -8.36 -7.12 10.11
CA SER A 1 -7.55 -5.89 9.92
C SER A 1 -6.96 -5.85 8.53
N TYR A 2 -6.46 -4.71 8.06
CA TYR A 2 -5.86 -4.56 6.73
C TYR A 2 -4.52 -3.85 6.90
N PHE A 3 -3.49 -4.19 6.13
CA PHE A 3 -2.21 -3.51 6.23
C PHE A 3 -1.82 -2.87 4.90
N CYS A 4 -1.08 -1.77 4.97
CA CYS A 4 -0.52 -1.15 3.79
C CYS A 4 0.82 -1.80 3.47
N ALA A 5 0.92 -2.52 2.35
CA ALA A 5 2.20 -3.12 1.95
C ALA A 5 3.29 -2.08 1.66
N TYR A 6 2.92 -0.84 1.30
CA TYR A 6 3.89 0.22 1.06
C TYR A 6 4.60 0.65 2.35
N CYS A 7 3.88 0.91 3.45
CA CYS A 7 4.45 1.50 4.66
C CYS A 7 4.20 0.72 5.97
N GLY A 8 3.57 -0.46 5.90
CA GLY A 8 3.27 -1.32 7.05
C GLY A 8 2.11 -0.86 7.93
N LYS A 9 1.44 0.25 7.60
CA LYS A 9 0.34 0.80 8.42
C LYS A 9 -0.85 -0.16 8.49
N VAL A 10 -1.28 -0.51 9.70
CA VAL A 10 -2.50 -1.30 9.93
C VAL A 10 -3.73 -0.40 10.02
N CYS A 11 -4.79 -0.77 9.32
CA CYS A 11 -6.08 -0.10 9.22
C CYS A 11 -7.20 -1.07 9.66
N LYS A 12 -8.24 -0.53 10.32
CA LYS A 12 -9.37 -1.34 10.79
C LYS A 12 -10.28 -1.83 9.65
N GLN A 13 -10.37 -1.09 8.55
CA GLN A 13 -11.33 -1.29 7.47
C GLN A 13 -10.68 -1.13 6.09
N PRO A 14 -11.19 -1.80 5.04
CA PRO A 14 -10.61 -1.77 3.70
C PRO A 14 -10.71 -0.38 3.07
N ARG A 15 -11.85 0.31 3.25
CA ARG A 15 -12.02 1.71 2.78
C ARG A 15 -10.98 2.66 3.36
N THR A 16 -10.59 2.43 4.61
CA THR A 16 -9.60 3.25 5.31
C THR A 16 -8.21 3.00 4.76
N LEU A 17 -7.89 1.74 4.42
CA LEU A 17 -6.64 1.39 3.73
C LEU A 17 -6.57 2.04 2.33
N LEU A 18 -7.65 1.95 1.55
CA LEU A 18 -7.70 2.56 0.21
C LEU A 18 -7.52 4.08 0.26
N ARG A 19 -8.23 4.78 1.16
CA ARG A 19 -8.05 6.23 1.37
C ARG A 19 -6.63 6.57 1.83
N HIS A 20 -6.05 5.72 2.68
CA HIS A 20 -4.67 5.90 3.13
C HIS A 20 -3.68 5.80 1.95
N GLN A 21 -3.80 4.78 1.09
CA GLN A 21 -2.97 4.65 -0.10
C GLN A 21 -3.14 5.83 -1.06
N LYS A 22 -4.38 6.23 -1.34
CA LYS A 22 -4.65 7.40 -2.17
C LYS A 22 -3.95 8.65 -1.66
N SER A 23 -4.17 9.00 -0.39
CA SER A 23 -3.66 10.24 0.20
C SER A 23 -2.15 10.27 0.44
N ARG A 24 -1.50 9.12 0.67
CA ARG A 24 -0.08 9.06 1.02
C ARG A 24 0.81 8.52 -0.08
N HIS A 25 0.32 7.60 -0.89
CA HIS A 25 1.12 6.85 -1.85
C HIS A 25 0.82 7.24 -3.29
N PHE A 26 -0.37 7.77 -3.59
CA PHE A 26 -0.76 8.16 -4.94
C PHE A 26 -0.69 9.67 -5.15
N ARG A 27 0.39 10.30 -4.68
CA ARG A 27 0.64 11.74 -4.81
C ARG A 27 2.02 11.95 -5.41
N CYS A 28 2.12 12.85 -6.39
CA CYS A 28 3.42 13.24 -6.92
C CYS A 28 4.22 14.02 -5.86
N GLN A 29 5.50 13.66 -5.71
CA GLN A 29 6.41 14.30 -4.76
C GLN A 29 7.25 15.42 -5.38
N GLU A 30 7.26 15.51 -6.71
CA GLU A 30 7.96 16.57 -7.43
C GLU A 30 7.24 17.91 -7.19
N GLN A 31 7.99 19.01 -7.02
CA GLN A 31 7.40 20.33 -6.75
C GLN A 31 7.33 21.24 -7.99
N ASN A 32 7.52 20.67 -9.17
CA ASN A 32 7.82 21.47 -10.36
C ASN A 32 6.58 22.10 -11.02
N THR A 33 5.37 21.56 -10.81
CA THR A 33 4.16 22.06 -11.48
C THR A 33 2.92 22.05 -10.59
N LYS A 34 1.90 22.83 -10.96
CA LYS A 34 0.58 22.78 -10.30
C LYS A 34 -0.03 21.37 -10.34
N GLN A 35 0.24 20.59 -11.40
CA GLN A 35 -0.29 19.24 -11.58
C GLN A 35 0.34 18.23 -10.61
N CYS A 36 1.58 18.46 -10.15
CA CYS A 36 2.25 17.58 -9.18
C CYS A 36 1.63 17.68 -7.77
N ARG A 37 0.86 18.74 -7.47
CA ARG A 37 0.17 18.90 -6.17
C ARG A 37 -1.11 18.06 -6.06
N HIS A 38 -1.51 17.38 -7.13
CA HIS A 38 -2.71 16.57 -7.21
C HIS A 38 -2.54 15.21 -6.53
N ILE A 39 -3.64 14.71 -5.96
CA ILE A 39 -3.73 13.34 -5.41
C ILE A 39 -4.49 12.51 -6.44
N PHE A 40 -3.86 11.46 -6.94
CA PHE A 40 -4.42 10.61 -7.98
C PHE A 40 -5.34 9.55 -7.37
N ASP A 41 -6.41 9.21 -8.09
CA ASP A 41 -7.39 8.20 -7.63
C ASP A 41 -6.80 6.78 -7.55
N ASN A 42 -5.81 6.48 -8.39
CA ASN A 42 -5.16 5.19 -8.45
C ASN A 42 -3.69 5.31 -8.90
N LEU A 43 -2.96 4.22 -8.72
CA LEU A 43 -1.52 4.17 -9.02
C LEU A 43 -1.22 4.24 -10.52
N GLN A 44 -2.13 3.78 -11.39
CA GLN A 44 -1.93 3.87 -12.84
C GLN A 44 -1.96 5.32 -13.32
N ALA A 45 -2.85 6.15 -12.77
CA ALA A 45 -2.88 7.58 -13.05
C ALA A 45 -1.59 8.27 -12.57
N LEU A 46 -1.06 7.90 -11.40
CA LEU A 46 0.24 8.39 -10.93
C LEU A 46 1.39 7.95 -11.85
N LYS A 47 1.45 6.67 -12.23
CA LYS A 47 2.46 6.13 -13.16
C LYS A 47 2.44 6.88 -14.49
N GLN A 48 1.25 7.11 -15.04
CA GLN A 48 1.08 7.86 -16.28
C GLN A 48 1.53 9.32 -16.14
N HIS A 49 1.20 9.97 -15.03
CA HIS A 49 1.68 11.32 -14.73
C HIS A 49 3.20 11.38 -14.71
N TYR A 50 3.86 10.49 -13.98
CA TYR A 50 5.32 10.42 -13.92
C TYR A 50 5.95 10.10 -15.26
N ARG A 51 5.37 9.19 -16.05
CA ARG A 51 5.87 8.88 -17.39
C ARG A 51 5.83 10.10 -18.31
N ARG A 52 4.79 10.93 -18.21
CA ARG A 52 4.61 12.12 -19.06
C ARG A 52 5.49 13.30 -18.64
N LEU A 53 5.70 13.49 -17.34
CA LEU A 53 6.34 14.72 -16.82
C LEU A 53 7.70 14.50 -16.16
N HIS A 54 8.03 13.27 -15.77
CA HIS A 54 9.16 12.95 -14.90
C HIS A 54 9.97 11.72 -15.38
N GLY A 55 9.74 11.24 -16.61
CA GLY A 55 10.47 10.10 -17.18
C GLY A 55 10.10 8.73 -16.62
N GLY A 56 9.15 8.64 -15.69
CA GLY A 56 8.64 7.37 -15.13
C GLY A 56 8.63 7.32 -13.60
N LEU A 57 7.78 6.45 -13.04
CA LEU A 57 7.68 6.25 -11.60
C LEU A 57 8.61 5.11 -11.18
N GLN A 58 9.69 5.43 -10.48
CA GLN A 58 10.66 4.42 -10.03
C GLN A 58 10.19 3.68 -8.78
N ARG A 59 9.62 4.40 -7.81
CA ARG A 59 9.12 3.84 -6.55
C ARG A 59 7.84 4.55 -6.13
N VAL A 60 6.99 3.84 -5.40
CA VAL A 60 5.78 4.45 -4.85
C VAL A 60 6.16 5.50 -3.79
N PRO A 61 5.64 6.73 -3.88
CA PRO A 61 5.84 7.79 -2.90
C PRO A 61 5.61 7.32 -1.47
N HIS A 62 6.52 7.68 -0.56
CA HIS A 62 6.48 7.31 0.85
C HIS A 62 6.36 5.79 1.13
N ALA A 63 6.66 4.93 0.16
CA ALA A 63 6.82 3.51 0.41
C ALA A 63 8.13 3.25 1.17
N SER A 64 8.09 2.23 2.02
CA SER A 64 9.28 1.69 2.68
C SER A 64 10.27 1.16 1.65
N THR A 65 11.55 1.10 2.01
CA THR A 65 12.59 0.44 1.20
C THR A 65 12.34 -1.05 0.97
N GLN A 66 11.40 -1.64 1.71
CA GLN A 66 11.05 -3.06 1.62
C GLN A 66 9.86 -3.33 0.68
N CYS A 67 9.33 -2.31 -0.01
CA CYS A 67 8.26 -2.47 -0.98
C CYS A 67 8.58 -1.71 -2.28
N ASP A 68 8.88 -2.46 -3.34
CA ASP A 68 9.17 -1.91 -4.68
C ASP A 68 8.07 -2.24 -5.70
N SER A 69 7.02 -2.95 -5.27
CA SER A 69 5.87 -3.20 -6.14
C SER A 69 5.17 -1.89 -6.46
N LEU A 70 4.77 -1.73 -7.72
CA LEU A 70 4.03 -0.58 -8.21
C LEU A 70 2.58 -0.94 -8.57
N ASP A 71 2.05 -2.07 -8.11
CA ASP A 71 0.74 -2.58 -8.55
C ASP A 71 -0.16 -3.01 -7.39
N ILE A 72 0.10 -2.49 -6.18
CA ILE A 72 -0.71 -2.81 -4.98
C ILE A 72 -1.81 -1.78 -4.80
N ILE A 73 -3.06 -2.28 -4.73
CA ILE A 73 -4.27 -1.49 -4.43
C ILE A 73 -5.06 -2.20 -3.34
N GLY A 74 -5.28 -1.54 -2.22
CA GLY A 74 -5.72 -2.16 -0.98
C GLY A 74 -4.77 -3.29 -0.59
N MET A 75 -5.30 -4.50 -0.50
CA MET A 75 -4.57 -5.75 -0.30
C MET A 75 -4.43 -6.57 -1.59
N LEU A 76 -4.92 -6.07 -2.73
CA LEU A 76 -4.72 -6.70 -4.04
C LEU A 76 -3.28 -6.47 -4.49
N GLY A 77 -2.65 -7.50 -5.06
CA GLY A 77 -1.22 -7.47 -5.43
C GLY A 77 -0.25 -7.70 -4.27
N VAL A 78 -0.73 -7.90 -3.04
CA VAL A 78 0.11 -8.25 -1.89
C VAL A 78 0.56 -9.71 -1.99
N THR A 79 1.87 -9.93 -2.13
CA THR A 79 2.48 -11.26 -2.26
C THR A 79 2.73 -11.91 -0.90
N ASP A 80 2.97 -13.22 -0.85
CA ASP A 80 3.27 -13.93 0.39
C ASP A 80 4.55 -13.43 1.08
N MET A 81 5.56 -13.04 0.29
CA MET A 81 6.76 -12.38 0.81
C MET A 81 6.42 -11.08 1.56
N MET A 82 5.47 -10.28 1.05
CA MET A 82 5.03 -9.06 1.73
C MET A 82 4.24 -9.35 3.00
N LYS A 83 3.41 -10.41 2.99
CA LYS A 83 2.69 -10.88 4.19
C LYS A 83 3.67 -11.34 5.27
N GLU A 84 4.71 -12.10 4.90
CA GLU A 84 5.72 -12.57 5.85
C GLU A 84 6.49 -11.40 6.49
N ARG A 85 6.93 -10.43 5.67
CA ARG A 85 7.59 -9.21 6.16
C ARG A 85 6.71 -8.47 7.16
N GLN A 86 5.43 -8.31 6.85
CA GLN A 86 4.47 -7.68 7.75
C GLN A 86 4.30 -8.46 9.05
N ASN A 87 4.18 -9.79 8.98
CA ASN A 87 4.02 -10.63 10.18
C ASN A 87 5.26 -10.56 11.08
N LYS A 88 6.46 -10.62 10.49
CA LYS A 88 7.73 -10.41 11.21
C LYS A 88 7.76 -9.05 11.93
N TRP A 89 7.37 -7.97 11.23
CA TRP A 89 7.31 -6.63 11.81
C TRP A 89 6.28 -6.51 12.95
N LEU A 90 5.09 -7.08 12.77
CA LEU A 90 4.05 -7.09 13.79
C LEU A 90 4.44 -7.92 15.01
N LYS A 91 5.10 -9.06 14.81
CA LYS A 91 5.62 -9.89 15.90
C LYS A 91 6.66 -9.15 16.72
N GLN A 92 7.59 -8.43 16.08
CA GLN A 92 8.58 -7.62 16.79
C GLN A 92 7.94 -6.50 17.62
N ARG A 93 6.89 -5.84 17.12
CA ARG A 93 6.23 -4.73 17.84
C ARG A 93 5.19 -5.13 18.88
N THR A 94 4.51 -6.25 18.67
CA THR A 94 3.32 -6.62 19.44
C THR A 94 3.43 -7.98 20.13
N GLY A 95 4.47 -8.75 19.83
CA GLY A 95 4.63 -10.15 20.27
C GLY A 95 3.71 -11.14 19.56
N LYS A 96 2.73 -10.67 18.77
CA LYS A 96 1.67 -11.50 18.19
C LYS A 96 1.94 -11.88 16.74
N ASN A 97 1.51 -13.07 16.34
CA ASN A 97 1.50 -13.51 14.96
C ASN A 97 0.20 -13.10 14.27
N TYR A 98 0.25 -12.94 12.95
CA TYR A 98 -0.91 -12.62 12.14
C TYR A 98 -0.98 -13.55 10.93
N ARG A 99 -2.17 -14.08 10.62
CA ARG A 99 -2.42 -14.80 9.37
C ARG A 99 -3.13 -13.91 8.37
N TYR A 100 -2.86 -14.16 7.10
CA TYR A 100 -3.61 -13.58 6.01
C TYR A 100 -4.86 -14.43 5.74
N VAL A 101 -5.97 -13.75 5.46
CA VAL A 101 -7.25 -14.37 5.13
C VAL A 101 -7.57 -14.05 3.68
N GLU A 102 -7.72 -15.11 2.89
CA GLU A 102 -8.14 -15.06 1.49
C GLU A 102 -9.53 -14.42 1.38
N PRO A 103 -9.81 -13.69 0.29
CA PRO A 103 -11.13 -13.13 0.09
C PRO A 103 -12.13 -14.24 -0.21
N ASN A 104 -13.36 -14.07 0.24
CA ASN A 104 -14.51 -14.87 -0.21
C ASN A 104 -15.62 -13.92 -0.71
N GLN A 105 -16.79 -14.45 -1.08
CA GLN A 105 -17.87 -13.65 -1.62
C GLN A 105 -18.42 -12.58 -0.63
N GLU A 106 -18.13 -12.72 0.67
CA GLU A 106 -18.66 -11.87 1.74
C GLU A 106 -17.59 -10.99 2.40
N GLN A 107 -16.31 -11.33 2.29
CA GLN A 107 -15.21 -10.64 2.99
C GLN A 107 -13.99 -10.38 2.08
N PRO A 108 -13.50 -9.12 2.02
CA PRO A 108 -12.29 -8.80 1.28
C PRO A 108 -11.02 -9.24 2.01
N LYS A 109 -9.93 -9.39 1.25
CA LYS A 109 -8.57 -9.75 1.70
C LYS A 109 -8.18 -9.04 2.99
N SER A 110 -7.89 -9.78 4.06
CA SER A 110 -7.60 -9.19 5.38
C SER A 110 -6.51 -9.95 6.14
N ILE A 111 -6.14 -9.45 7.33
CA ILE A 111 -5.26 -10.12 8.29
C ILE A 111 -5.93 -10.25 9.65
N GLU A 112 -5.70 -11.37 10.32
CA GLU A 112 -6.21 -11.72 11.64
C GLU A 112 -5.07 -12.04 12.59
N LYS A 113 -5.25 -11.74 13.88
CA LYS A 113 -4.31 -12.15 14.92
C LYS A 113 -4.43 -13.65 15.15
N ILE A 114 -3.31 -14.29 15.43
CA ILE A 114 -3.23 -15.65 15.93
C ILE A 114 -2.63 -15.52 17.34
N ASP A 115 -3.37 -15.96 18.35
CA ASP A 115 -2.87 -16.11 19.72
C ASP A 115 -1.93 -17.32 19.82
#